data_AF-A0A168EDK9-F1
#
_entry.id   AF-A0A168EDK9-F1
#
_cell.length_a   1.000
_cell.length_b   1.000
_cell.length_c   1.000
_cell.angle_alpha   90.00
_cell.angle_beta   90.00
_cell.angle_gamma   90.00
#
_symmetry.space_group_name_H-M   'P 1'
#
loop_
_entity.id
_entity.type
_entity.pdbx_description
1 polymer ?
#
loop_
_entity_poly.entity_id
_entity_poly.type
_entity_poly.pdbx_seq_one_letter_code
_entity_poly.pdbx_strand_id
1 'polypeptide(L)' 'MLGMLFNDRECKELDYVLRKELDEMLMDLGDKRLDQDIKQSIAKRYKVVFRMYARFAPPKELSKYARNNRFPQLKH' A
#
# COMPACT_ATOMS: atom_id res chain seq x y z
N MET A 1 4.65 -13.42 -13.44
CA MET A 1 4.03 -13.36 -12.10
C MET A 1 4.27 -14.72 -11.46
N LEU A 2 4.98 -14.80 -10.32
CA LEU A 2 5.15 -16.05 -9.58
C LEU A 2 3.82 -16.36 -8.88
N GLY A 3 3.20 -17.50 -9.20
CA GLY A 3 1.98 -17.95 -8.56
C GLY A 3 2.27 -18.34 -7.12
N MET A 4 1.58 -17.72 -6.17
CA MET A 4 1.60 -18.12 -4.77
C MET A 4 0.39 -19.00 -4.52
N LEU A 5 0.59 -20.15 -3.88
CA LEU A 5 -0.49 -21.04 -3.48
C LEU A 5 -0.86 -20.71 -2.03
N PHE A 6 -1.95 -19.97 -1.83
CA PHE A 6 -2.49 -19.64 -0.51
C PHE A 6 -3.86 -20.29 -0.34
N ASN A 7 -4.15 -20.73 0.88
CA ASN A 7 -5.50 -21.15 1.25
C ASN A 7 -6.39 -19.92 1.58
N ASP A 8 -7.70 -20.13 1.68
CA ASP A 8 -8.67 -19.05 1.97
C ASP A 8 -8.40 -18.30 3.28
N ARG A 9 -7.85 -18.98 4.29
CA ARG A 9 -7.49 -18.35 5.57
C ARG A 9 -6.28 -17.43 5.38
N GLU A 10 -5.23 -17.91 4.72
CA GLU A 10 -4.03 -17.13 4.42
C GLU A 10 -4.36 -15.90 3.57
N CYS A 11 -5.25 -16.01 2.58
CA CYS A 11 -5.71 -14.88 1.79
C CYS A 11 -6.41 -13.80 2.65
N LYS A 12 -7.22 -14.20 3.63
CA LYS A 12 -7.90 -13.26 4.55
C LYS A 12 -6.93 -12.58 5.50
N GLU A 13 -5.99 -13.33 6.06
CA GLU A 13 -4.94 -12.77 6.93
C GLU A 13 -4.06 -11.79 6.15
N LEU A 14 -3.70 -12.13 4.90
CA LEU A 14 -2.94 -11.23 4.03
C LEU A 14 -3.73 -9.97 3.65
N ASP A 15 -5.02 -10.09 3.32
CA ASP A 15 -5.90 -8.92 3.10
C ASP A 15 -5.89 -7.99 4.32
N TYR A 16 -6.06 -8.55 5.52
CA TYR A 16 -6.07 -7.79 6.77
C TYR A 16 -4.72 -7.08 7.03
N VAL A 17 -3.61 -7.82 6.95
CA VAL A 17 -2.27 -7.27 7.21
C VAL A 17 -1.91 -6.18 6.20
N LEU A 18 -2.21 -6.39 4.91
CA LEU A 18 -1.94 -5.40 3.86
C LEU A 18 -2.78 -4.13 4.04
N ARG A 19 -4.06 -4.24 4.44
CA ARG A 19 -4.89 -3.06 4.74
C ARG A 19 -4.33 -2.27 5.92
N LYS A 20 -4.02 -2.96 7.02
CA LYS A 20 -3.47 -2.33 8.21
C LYS A 20 -2.18 -1.57 7.90
N GLU A 21 -1.27 -2.20 7.16
CA GLU A 21 -0.01 -1.60 6.74
C GLU A 21 -0.23 -0.36 5.84
N LEU A 22 -1.22 -0.40 4.93
CA LEU A 22 -1.60 0.76 4.14
C LEU A 22 -2.16 1.90 5.01
N ASP A 23 -3.03 1.59 5.98
CA ASP A 23 -3.63 2.57 6.88
C ASP A 23 -2.57 3.26 7.76
N GLU A 24 -1.62 2.49 8.31
CA GLU A 24 -0.50 3.02 9.09
C GLU A 24 0.37 3.97 8.24
N MET A 25 0.76 3.56 7.02
CA MET A 25 1.52 4.44 6.12
C MET A 25 0.73 5.69 5.70
N LEU A 26 -0.60 5.60 5.56
CA LEU A 26 -1.44 6.77 5.28
C LEU A 26 -1.45 7.75 6.44
N MET A 27 -1.49 7.24 7.68
CA MET A 27 -1.39 8.03 8.90
C MET A 27 -0.04 8.75 8.98
N ASP A 28 1.07 8.04 8.77
CA ASP A 28 2.41 8.62 8.78
C ASP A 28 2.58 9.69 7.69
N LEU A 29 2.09 9.43 6.47
CA LEU A 29 2.13 10.42 5.38
C LEU A 29 1.30 11.67 5.68
N GLY A 30 0.32 11.58 6.58
CA GLY A 30 -0.49 12.71 7.06
C GLY A 30 0.23 13.58 8.09
N ASP A 31 1.28 13.09 8.74
CA ASP A 31 2.00 13.84 9.76
C ASP A 31 2.89 14.93 9.13
N LYS A 32 2.66 16.18 9.51
CA LYS A 32 3.45 17.34 9.05
C LYS A 32 4.86 17.37 9.64
N ARG A 33 5.09 16.67 10.76
CA ARG A 33 6.37 16.65 11.49
C ARG A 33 7.40 15.71 10.86
N LEU A 34 6.95 14.77 10.03
CA LEU A 34 7.82 13.85 9.32
C LEU A 34 8.61 14.57 8.23
N ASP A 35 9.92 14.33 8.23
CA ASP A 35 10.85 14.82 7.23
C ASP A 35 10.46 14.35 5.81
N GLN A 36 10.75 15.17 4.82
CA GLN A 36 10.38 14.92 3.43
C GLN A 36 11.02 13.65 2.87
N ASP A 37 12.25 13.30 3.26
CA ASP A 37 12.94 12.09 2.79
C ASP A 37 12.32 10.83 3.39
N ILE A 38 11.88 10.91 4.65
CA ILE A 38 11.15 9.81 5.29
C ILE A 38 9.79 9.62 4.61
N LYS A 39 9.06 10.70 4.33
CA LYS A 39 7.79 10.64 3.58
C LYS A 39 7.95 10.01 2.20
N GLN A 40 9.03 10.34 1.49
CA GLN A 40 9.32 9.71 0.19
C GLN A 40 9.58 8.21 0.34
N SER A 41 10.30 7.80 1.37
CA SER A 41 10.57 6.39 1.66
C SER A 41 9.28 5.62 1.98
N ILE A 42 8.39 6.21 2.78
CA ILE A 42 7.06 5.66 3.08
C ILE A 42 6.21 5.57 1.81
N ALA A 43 6.21 6.60 0.96
CA ALA A 43 5.47 6.60 -0.30
C ALA A 43 5.95 5.50 -1.26
N LYS A 44 7.27 5.23 -1.31
CA LYS A 44 7.84 4.10 -2.08
C LYS A 44 7.34 2.75 -1.56
N ARG A 45 7.37 2.55 -0.23
CA ARG A 45 6.82 1.34 0.42
C ARG A 45 5.32 1.19 0.16
N TYR A 46 4.55 2.27 0.28
CA TYR A 46 3.11 2.31 0.00
C TYR A 46 2.79 1.79 -1.40
N LYS A 47 3.54 2.21 -2.43
CA LYS A 47 3.33 1.74 -3.81
C LYS A 47 3.54 0.23 -3.96
N VAL A 48 4.50 -0.35 -3.22
CA VAL A 48 4.76 -1.80 -3.25
C VAL A 48 3.63 -2.56 -2.55
N VAL A 49 3.26 -2.15 -1.34
CA VAL A 49 2.20 -2.79 -0.55
C VAL A 49 0.86 -2.67 -1.26
N PHE A 50 0.53 -1.51 -1.84
CA PHE A 50 -0.70 -1.32 -2.62
C PHE A 50 -0.78 -2.29 -3.82
N ARG A 51 0.33 -2.51 -4.53
CA ARG A 51 0.39 -3.48 -5.64
C ARG A 51 0.26 -4.93 -5.17
N MET A 52 0.62 -5.24 -3.93
CA MET A 52 0.36 -6.55 -3.32
C MET A 52 -1.11 -6.68 -2.97
N TYR A 53 -1.67 -5.68 -2.29
CA TYR A 53 -3.09 -5.63 -1.90
C TYR A 53 -4.03 -5.71 -3.11
N ALA A 54 -3.69 -5.03 -4.22
CA ALA A 54 -4.42 -5.09 -5.48
C ALA A 54 -4.54 -6.48 -6.12
N ARG A 55 -3.78 -7.48 -5.64
CA ARG A 55 -3.89 -8.87 -6.11
C ARG A 55 -4.99 -9.65 -5.38
N PHE A 56 -5.38 -9.20 -4.20
CA PHE A 56 -6.31 -9.93 -3.31
C PHE A 56 -7.64 -9.19 -3.14
N ALA A 57 -7.61 -7.86 -3.20
CA ALA A 57 -8.75 -7.04 -2.82
C ALA A 57 -9.78 -6.85 -3.94
N PRO A 58 -11.09 -6.80 -3.61
CA PRO A 58 -12.12 -6.44 -4.57
C PRO A 58 -11.97 -4.97 -5.02
N PRO A 59 -12.39 -4.62 -6.25
CA PRO A 59 -12.25 -3.27 -6.80
C PRO A 59 -12.83 -2.14 -5.93
N LYS A 60 -13.91 -2.43 -5.20
CA LYS A 60 -14.56 -1.47 -4.28
C LYS A 60 -13.66 -1.06 -3.12
N GLU A 61 -12.82 -1.96 -2.63
CA GLU A 61 -11.91 -1.66 -1.53
C GLU A 61 -10.63 -0.99 -2.04
N LEU A 62 -10.25 -1.24 -3.29
CA LEU A 62 -9.09 -0.60 -3.91
C LEU A 62 -9.28 0.90 -4.09
N SER A 63 -10.50 1.38 -4.35
CA SER A 63 -10.77 2.81 -4.51
C SER A 63 -10.47 3.62 -3.25
N LYS A 64 -10.55 3.02 -2.05
CA LYS A 64 -10.16 3.66 -0.78
C LYS A 64 -8.68 4.01 -0.72
N TYR A 65 -7.85 3.18 -1.35
CA TYR A 65 -6.39 3.29 -1.34
C TYR A 65 -5.84 3.82 -2.67
N ALA A 66 -6.69 4.00 -3.68
CA ALA A 66 -6.32 4.55 -4.98
C ALA A 66 -6.02 6.06 -4.86
N ARG A 67 -4.80 6.40 -4.41
CA ARG A 67 -4.30 7.77 -4.47
C ARG A 67 -3.88 8.09 -5.90
N ASN A 68 -4.51 9.11 -6.48
CA ASN A 68 -4.06 9.68 -7.75
C ASN A 68 -2.59 10.13 -7.60
N ASN A 69 -1.78 9.89 -8.62
CA ASN A 69 -0.31 9.84 -8.64
C ASN A 69 0.44 11.15 -8.25
N ARG A 70 0.10 11.78 -7.12
CA ARG A 70 0.70 13.03 -6.60
C ARG A 70 2.04 12.81 -5.88
N PHE A 71 2.64 11.63 -5.98
CA PHE A 71 4.03 11.43 -5.58
C PHE A 71 4.88 11.55 -6.85
N PRO A 72 5.80 12.53 -6.92
CA PRO A 72 6.64 12.74 -8.09
C PRO A 72 7.36 11.43 -8.40
N GLN A 73 7.09 10.88 -9.59
CA GLN A 73 7.89 9.78 -10.10
C GLN A 73 9.31 10.36 -10.30
N LEU A 74 10.26 9.91 -9.50
CA LEU A 74 11.68 10.14 -9.74
C LEU A 74 12.01 9.56 -11.12
N LYS A 75 12.25 10.42 -12.11
CA LYS A 75 13.02 10.05 -13.30
C LYS A 75 14.45 9.84 -12.81
N HIS A 76 14.95 8.61 -12.93
CA HIS A 76 16.39 8.33 -12.89
C HIS A 76 17.05 8.84 -14.16
#